data_AF-A0A3Q2EJN4-F1
#
_entry.id   AF-A0A3Q2EJN4-F1
#
_cell.length_a   1.000
_cell.length_b   1.000
_cell.length_c   1.000
_cell.angle_alpha   90.00
_cell.angle_beta   90.00
_cell.angle_gamma   90.00
#
_symmetry.space_group_name_H-M   'P 1'
#
loop_
_entity.id
_entity.type
_entity.pdbx_description
1 polymer ?
#
loop_
_entity_poly.entity_id
_entity_poly.type
_entity_poly.pdbx_seq_one_letter_code
_entity_poly.pdbx_strand_id
1 'polypeptide(L)'
;MADRAKPDRIPDPQDSLIVLSGCGTSGRLAFFITSGFNRELRRLNQGAICLYIIAGGDRALFSSQEAPEDDPILGSLSLRKVSEGKKRVLFIGISCGLSAPFVAGQLDVCLQHPDVYTPVLIGFNPAHQARKEPIPGCTFTFHSVVERMQELSKMQKAFLINPALGPEAISGSSRMKGGSATKILLEVVFSAAHAANSSRTPILYKYRMKSYKQALDVTYSQAEGIAALMEAAGHSLQCGRRVCYLGWGSLGLLGLIDASECKPTFGADYEDIRGFVSGGYKELGNKEGDLNLMGCEFGITHDDFLNSVLPCLTDKDMVLLLYSHSGNQWELSTKLLLNAVSTGAHIFKGKVYQNYMIDLQVTNSKLYHRATRLLQTLSGRSESQCEEALLKAIYQVDKLTEDMMTCHLKTHTDAAGKGEKVVPLALVCLLTGCSVKEAKSLLERKAIIREAVEECLLKYTSSKGLKETRESEDKKLREAGSLMM
;
A
#
# COMPACT_ATOMS: atom_id res chain seq x y z
N MET A 1 -42.93 -0.70 27.55
CA MET A 1 -42.70 -1.05 26.13
C MET A 1 -41.61 -0.14 25.61
N ALA A 2 -40.38 -0.65 25.53
CA ALA A 2 -39.25 0.11 25.00
C ALA A 2 -39.40 0.22 23.47
N ASP A 3 -39.39 1.46 23.00
CA ASP A 3 -39.46 1.84 21.59
C ASP A 3 -38.27 1.21 20.84
N ARG A 4 -38.50 0.08 20.17
CA ARG A 4 -37.51 -0.50 19.26
C ARG A 4 -37.47 0.41 18.04
N ALA A 5 -36.45 1.25 17.98
CA ALA A 5 -36.11 2.09 16.83
C ALA A 5 -36.38 1.34 15.52
N LYS A 6 -37.19 1.93 14.65
CA LYS A 6 -37.42 1.44 13.28
C LYS A 6 -36.05 1.23 12.63
N PRO A 7 -35.78 0.10 11.95
CA PRO A 7 -34.54 -0.06 11.21
C PRO A 7 -34.48 1.03 10.14
N ASP A 8 -33.45 1.88 10.23
CA ASP A 8 -33.29 3.06 9.40
C ASP A 8 -33.29 2.68 7.91
N ARG A 9 -34.14 3.37 7.14
CA ARG A 9 -33.97 3.47 5.68
C ARG A 9 -32.58 4.04 5.40
N ILE A 10 -31.99 3.81 4.21
CA ILE A 10 -30.80 4.57 3.77
C ILE A 10 -31.04 6.05 4.14
N PRO A 11 -30.18 6.64 4.98
CA PRO A 11 -30.41 7.98 5.52
C PRO A 11 -30.62 8.99 4.38
N ASP A 12 -31.43 10.03 4.62
CA ASP A 12 -31.65 11.07 3.62
C ASP A 12 -30.31 11.63 3.11
N PRO A 13 -30.00 11.52 1.79
CA PRO A 13 -28.76 12.04 1.22
C PRO A 13 -28.55 13.54 1.42
N GLN A 14 -29.61 14.31 1.70
CA GLN A 14 -29.49 15.73 2.05
C GLN A 14 -28.79 15.92 3.40
N ASP A 15 -29.22 15.17 4.42
CA ASP A 15 -28.75 15.32 5.80
C ASP A 15 -27.59 14.38 6.17
N SER A 16 -27.39 13.31 5.40
CA SER A 16 -26.50 12.21 5.78
C SER A 16 -25.49 11.86 4.70
N LEU A 17 -24.34 11.35 5.11
CA LEU A 17 -23.23 11.03 4.22
C LEU A 17 -22.43 9.82 4.72
N ILE A 18 -21.97 8.99 3.78
CA ILE A 18 -20.97 7.94 4.03
C ILE A 18 -19.67 8.36 3.37
N VAL A 19 -18.55 8.36 4.11
CA VAL A 19 -17.24 8.74 3.60
C VAL A 19 -16.26 7.60 3.83
N LEU A 20 -15.66 7.06 2.77
CA LEU A 20 -14.53 6.14 2.87
C LEU A 20 -13.24 6.91 2.62
N SER A 21 -12.22 6.68 3.44
CA SER A 21 -10.92 7.32 3.22
C SER A 21 -9.73 6.41 3.49
N GLY A 22 -8.64 6.64 2.76
CA GLY A 22 -7.38 5.94 2.96
C GLY A 22 -6.25 6.52 2.12
N CYS A 23 -5.07 5.92 2.27
CA CYS A 23 -3.85 6.28 1.53
C CYS A 23 -3.44 5.13 0.60
N GLY A 24 -2.79 5.44 -0.53
CA GLY A 24 -2.37 4.44 -1.52
C GLY A 24 -3.50 3.46 -1.90
N THR A 25 -3.22 2.16 -1.89
CA THR A 25 -4.23 1.10 -2.13
C THR A 25 -5.50 1.27 -1.30
N SER A 26 -5.39 1.70 -0.03
CA SER A 26 -6.58 1.85 0.83
C SER A 26 -7.51 2.94 0.31
N GLY A 27 -6.96 4.07 -0.15
CA GLY A 27 -7.72 5.15 -0.78
C GLY A 27 -8.26 4.75 -2.16
N ARG A 28 -7.51 3.98 -2.93
CA ARG A 28 -7.96 3.45 -4.22
C ARG A 28 -9.11 2.45 -4.07
N LEU A 29 -9.09 1.62 -3.02
CA LEU A 29 -10.20 0.75 -2.66
C LEU A 29 -11.40 1.54 -2.13
N ALA A 30 -11.19 2.64 -1.40
CA ALA A 30 -12.27 3.55 -1.03
C ALA A 30 -12.99 4.11 -2.26
N PHE A 31 -12.24 4.52 -3.29
CA PHE A 31 -12.79 4.90 -4.59
C PHE A 31 -13.53 3.75 -5.26
N PHE A 32 -12.90 2.57 -5.38
CA PHE A 32 -13.47 1.37 -5.99
C PHE A 32 -14.84 1.01 -5.40
N ILE A 33 -14.93 0.90 -4.07
CA ILE A 33 -16.15 0.56 -3.34
C ILE A 33 -17.21 1.65 -3.49
N THR A 34 -16.80 2.92 -3.38
CA THR A 34 -17.72 4.07 -3.53
C THR A 34 -18.33 4.10 -4.93
N SER A 35 -17.53 3.93 -5.97
CA SER A 35 -17.97 3.93 -7.37
C SER A 35 -18.91 2.77 -7.66
N GLY A 36 -18.59 1.57 -7.18
CA GLY A 36 -19.46 0.39 -7.29
C GLY A 36 -20.80 0.55 -6.56
N PHE A 37 -20.76 1.02 -5.31
CA PHE A 37 -21.96 1.21 -4.50
C PHE A 37 -22.88 2.29 -5.06
N ASN A 38 -22.34 3.46 -5.42
CA ASN A 38 -23.14 4.53 -6.02
C ASN A 38 -23.74 4.14 -7.38
N ARG A 39 -23.03 3.31 -8.18
CA ARG A 39 -23.59 2.77 -9.43
C ARG A 39 -24.81 1.88 -9.17
N GLU A 40 -24.77 1.06 -8.13
CA GLU A 40 -25.91 0.24 -7.75
C GLU A 40 -27.08 1.07 -7.21
N LEU A 41 -26.81 2.10 -6.39
CA LEU A 41 -27.85 3.04 -5.94
C LEU A 41 -28.55 3.73 -7.12
N ARG A 42 -27.77 4.22 -8.10
CA ARG A 42 -28.33 4.84 -9.32
C ARG A 42 -29.19 3.86 -10.12
N ARG A 43 -28.80 2.58 -10.21
CA ARG A 43 -29.59 1.52 -10.86
C ARG A 43 -30.96 1.33 -10.20
N LEU A 44 -31.06 1.64 -8.91
CA LEU A 44 -32.28 1.58 -8.12
C LEU A 44 -32.99 2.95 -7.99
N ASN A 45 -32.60 3.94 -8.81
CA ASN A 45 -33.10 5.32 -8.77
C ASN A 45 -32.92 6.02 -7.41
N GLN A 46 -31.85 5.68 -6.70
CA GLN A 46 -31.47 6.32 -5.43
C GLN A 46 -30.30 7.30 -5.65
N GLY A 47 -30.30 8.38 -4.88
CA GLY A 47 -29.21 9.37 -4.90
C GLY A 47 -27.90 8.79 -4.36
N ALA A 48 -26.77 9.28 -4.87
CA ALA A 48 -25.46 8.93 -4.34
C ALA A 48 -25.29 9.48 -2.92
N ILE A 49 -24.90 8.63 -1.98
CA ILE A 49 -24.69 8.98 -0.56
C ILE A 49 -23.28 8.64 -0.07
N CYS A 50 -22.49 7.95 -0.90
CA CYS A 50 -21.14 7.53 -0.57
C CYS A 50 -20.12 8.40 -1.29
N LEU A 51 -19.11 8.89 -0.58
CA LEU A 51 -17.97 9.62 -1.13
C LEU A 51 -16.66 8.95 -0.70
N TYR A 52 -15.63 9.11 -1.53
CA TYR A 52 -14.27 8.69 -1.20
C TYR A 52 -13.40 9.90 -0.89
N ILE A 53 -12.35 9.72 -0.09
CA ILE A 53 -11.24 10.67 0.07
C ILE A 53 -9.95 9.86 -0.01
N ILE A 54 -9.05 10.24 -0.91
CA ILE A 54 -7.71 9.64 -1.02
C ILE A 54 -6.66 10.72 -0.77
N ALA A 55 -5.63 10.38 0.02
CA ALA A 55 -4.48 11.26 0.20
C ALA A 55 -3.79 11.51 -1.15
N GLY A 56 -3.65 12.79 -1.53
CA GLY A 56 -3.10 13.20 -2.84
C GLY A 56 -4.14 13.45 -3.94
N GLY A 57 -5.44 13.38 -3.63
CA GLY A 57 -6.50 13.67 -4.60
C GLY A 57 -6.62 12.63 -5.71
N ASP A 58 -7.34 12.94 -6.78
CA ASP A 58 -7.59 11.95 -7.84
C ASP A 58 -6.32 11.55 -8.60
N ARG A 59 -5.29 12.40 -8.58
CA ARG A 59 -3.95 12.04 -9.05
C ARG A 59 -3.43 10.75 -8.41
N ALA A 60 -3.72 10.54 -7.12
CA ALA A 60 -3.32 9.36 -6.38
C ALA A 60 -4.09 8.09 -6.77
N LEU A 61 -5.22 8.20 -7.48
CA LEU A 61 -5.95 7.03 -7.97
C LEU A 61 -5.16 6.26 -9.02
N PHE A 62 -4.40 6.98 -9.86
CA PHE A 62 -3.75 6.43 -11.05
C PHE A 62 -2.22 6.48 -11.01
N SER A 63 -1.66 7.24 -10.07
CA SER A 63 -0.23 7.32 -9.84
C SER A 63 0.10 7.17 -8.35
N SER A 64 1.34 6.79 -8.03
CA SER A 64 1.81 6.73 -6.65
C SER A 64 2.02 8.14 -6.08
N GLN A 65 1.30 8.48 -5.01
CA GLN A 65 1.40 9.75 -4.28
C GLN A 65 1.50 9.44 -2.78
N GLU A 66 2.70 9.12 -2.30
CA GLU A 66 2.91 8.62 -0.94
C GLU A 66 3.10 9.74 0.10
N ALA A 67 3.66 10.89 -0.30
CA ALA A 67 3.95 11.99 0.62
C ALA A 67 2.70 12.59 1.31
N PRO A 68 1.54 12.73 0.64
CA PRO A 68 0.31 13.20 1.30
C PRO A 68 -0.20 12.29 2.44
N GLU A 69 0.27 11.04 2.55
CA GLU A 69 -0.09 10.15 3.68
C GLU A 69 0.33 10.73 5.03
N ASP A 70 1.44 11.49 5.06
CA ASP A 70 2.01 12.06 6.28
C ASP A 70 1.36 13.40 6.71
N ASP A 71 0.32 13.87 6.01
CA ASP A 71 -0.35 15.15 6.29
C ASP A 71 -1.71 14.97 7.03
N PRO A 72 -1.73 15.04 8.38
CA PRO A 72 -2.97 14.93 9.16
C PRO A 72 -3.90 16.14 8.98
N ILE A 73 -3.36 17.32 8.67
CA ILE A 73 -4.14 18.55 8.51
C ILE A 73 -4.91 18.48 7.19
N LEU A 74 -4.24 18.06 6.11
CA LEU A 74 -4.88 17.81 4.83
C LEU A 74 -6.00 16.78 4.95
N GLY A 75 -5.79 15.69 5.70
CA GLY A 75 -6.82 14.70 6.00
C GLY A 75 -8.04 15.35 6.68
N SER A 76 -7.80 16.10 7.75
CA SER A 76 -8.81 16.81 8.53
C SER A 76 -9.63 17.79 7.69
N LEU A 77 -8.96 18.63 6.89
CA LEU A 77 -9.59 19.60 6.00
C LEU A 77 -10.41 18.92 4.90
N SER A 78 -9.88 17.83 4.33
CA SER A 78 -10.56 17.07 3.28
C SER A 78 -11.87 16.48 3.79
N LEU A 79 -11.89 15.94 5.02
CA LEU A 79 -13.11 15.44 5.63
C LEU A 79 -14.11 16.56 5.88
N ARG A 80 -13.70 17.64 6.56
CA ARG A 80 -14.57 18.78 6.87
C ARG A 80 -15.24 19.35 5.62
N LYS A 81 -14.50 19.46 4.52
CA LYS A 81 -15.00 19.96 3.24
C LYS A 81 -16.10 19.07 2.66
N VAL A 82 -15.94 17.75 2.65
CA VAL A 82 -16.96 16.86 2.06
C VAL A 82 -18.19 16.67 2.94
N SER A 83 -18.05 16.88 4.25
CA SER A 83 -19.13 16.75 5.24
C SER A 83 -19.85 18.07 5.53
N GLU A 84 -19.51 19.16 4.86
CA GLU A 84 -20.11 20.46 5.10
C GLU A 84 -21.64 20.42 4.96
N GLY A 85 -22.35 20.96 5.95
CA GLY A 85 -23.81 20.97 6.02
C GLY A 85 -24.47 19.62 6.35
N LYS A 86 -23.71 18.54 6.56
CA LYS A 86 -24.26 17.23 6.92
C LYS A 86 -24.49 17.13 8.43
N LYS A 87 -25.64 16.56 8.80
CA LYS A 87 -26.02 16.31 10.21
C LYS A 87 -25.50 14.97 10.72
N ARG A 88 -25.34 13.99 9.83
CA ARG A 88 -24.86 12.63 10.18
C ARG A 88 -23.86 12.12 9.16
N VAL A 89 -22.68 11.78 9.61
CA VAL A 89 -21.59 11.30 8.74
C VAL A 89 -21.05 9.98 9.29
N LEU A 90 -21.23 8.90 8.52
CA LEU A 90 -20.51 7.66 8.76
C LEU A 90 -19.14 7.77 8.09
N PHE A 91 -18.10 7.95 8.88
CA PHE A 91 -16.72 8.03 8.36
C PHE A 91 -16.04 6.67 8.53
N ILE A 92 -15.48 6.14 7.44
CA ILE A 92 -14.73 4.87 7.41
C ILE A 92 -13.29 5.18 6.99
N GLY A 93 -12.40 5.30 7.98
CA GLY A 93 -10.97 5.44 7.77
C GLY A 93 -10.28 4.09 7.62
N ILE A 94 -9.45 3.94 6.60
CA ILE A 94 -8.75 2.69 6.26
C ILE A 94 -7.25 2.90 6.39
N SER A 95 -6.63 2.22 7.36
CA SER A 95 -5.18 2.17 7.55
C SER A 95 -4.76 0.77 7.96
N CYS A 96 -4.28 -0.03 6.99
CA CYS A 96 -3.90 -1.43 7.22
C CYS A 96 -2.96 -1.59 8.42
N GLY A 97 -1.94 -0.73 8.52
CA GLY A 97 -0.93 -0.75 9.58
C GLY A 97 -1.27 0.05 10.83
N LEU A 98 -2.43 0.73 10.88
CA LEU A 98 -2.78 1.68 11.95
C LEU A 98 -1.69 2.75 12.15
N SER A 99 -1.29 3.40 11.06
CA SER A 99 -0.08 4.23 11.04
C SER A 99 -0.15 5.53 10.23
N ALA A 100 -1.18 5.71 9.38
CA ALA A 100 -1.25 6.80 8.41
C ALA A 100 -1.72 8.12 9.06
N PRO A 101 -0.87 9.17 9.17
CA PRO A 101 -1.25 10.45 9.76
C PRO A 101 -2.48 11.10 9.13
N PHE A 102 -2.61 11.04 7.80
CA PHE A 102 -3.78 11.53 7.07
C PHE A 102 -5.10 10.99 7.61
N VAL A 103 -5.17 9.67 7.87
CA VAL A 103 -6.37 9.01 8.42
C VAL A 103 -6.52 9.32 9.92
N ALA A 104 -5.42 9.43 10.66
CA ALA A 104 -5.47 9.81 12.07
C ALA A 104 -6.08 11.20 12.28
N GLY A 105 -5.73 12.19 11.45
CA GLY A 105 -6.32 13.52 11.50
C GLY A 105 -7.82 13.51 11.23
N GLN A 106 -8.28 12.72 10.25
CA GLN A 106 -9.72 12.56 9.98
C GLN A 106 -10.46 11.94 11.16
N LEU A 107 -9.91 10.88 11.76
CA LEU A 107 -10.48 10.24 12.93
C LEU A 107 -10.52 11.18 14.14
N ASP A 108 -9.47 11.97 14.36
CA ASP A 108 -9.43 12.96 15.43
C ASP A 108 -10.55 14.00 15.28
N VAL A 109 -10.80 14.51 14.06
CA VAL A 109 -11.95 15.37 13.76
C VAL A 109 -13.27 14.67 14.13
N CYS A 110 -13.45 13.42 13.73
CA CYS A 110 -14.67 12.68 14.08
C CYS A 110 -14.86 12.55 15.59
N LEU A 111 -13.77 12.25 16.32
CA LEU A 111 -13.80 12.06 17.77
C LEU A 111 -14.05 13.36 18.55
N GLN A 112 -13.72 14.52 17.97
CA GLN A 112 -14.03 15.84 18.55
C GLN A 112 -15.49 16.27 18.32
N HIS A 113 -16.17 15.69 17.33
CA HIS A 113 -17.52 16.07 16.92
C HIS A 113 -18.46 14.83 16.86
N PRO A 114 -18.67 14.10 17.97
CA PRO A 114 -19.44 12.85 18.00
C PRO A 114 -20.94 13.05 17.75
N ASP A 115 -21.43 14.28 17.76
CA ASP A 115 -22.79 14.69 17.39
C ASP A 115 -23.05 14.59 15.88
N VAL A 116 -22.00 14.73 15.06
CA VAL A 116 -22.08 14.64 13.59
C VAL A 116 -21.50 13.34 13.08
N TYR A 117 -20.36 12.88 13.62
CA TYR A 117 -19.60 11.77 13.04
C TYR A 117 -19.76 10.48 13.83
N THR A 118 -19.90 9.37 13.09
CA THR A 118 -19.67 8.01 13.58
C THR A 118 -18.39 7.47 12.94
N PRO A 119 -17.25 7.44 13.65
CA PRO A 119 -16.00 6.95 13.08
C PRO A 119 -15.90 5.42 13.12
N VAL A 120 -15.50 4.86 11.99
CA VAL A 120 -15.10 3.47 11.80
C VAL A 120 -13.65 3.45 11.34
N LEU A 121 -12.82 2.65 11.99
CA LEU A 121 -11.43 2.41 11.59
C LEU A 121 -11.27 0.95 11.16
N ILE A 122 -10.82 0.76 9.92
CA ILE A 122 -10.42 -0.54 9.39
C ILE A 122 -8.90 -0.61 9.36
N GLY A 123 -8.34 -1.63 10.00
CA GLY A 123 -6.91 -1.96 9.95
C GLY A 123 -6.69 -3.44 10.22
N PHE A 124 -5.45 -3.91 10.31
CA PHE A 124 -5.16 -5.34 10.48
C PHE A 124 -4.07 -5.63 11.51
N ASN A 125 -3.61 -4.58 12.20
CA ASN A 125 -2.76 -4.70 13.38
C ASN A 125 -3.63 -4.71 14.65
N PRO A 126 -3.18 -5.43 15.70
CA PRO A 126 -3.70 -5.22 17.04
C PRO A 126 -3.60 -3.74 17.45
N ALA A 127 -4.58 -3.25 18.20
CA ALA A 127 -4.67 -1.83 18.59
C ALA A 127 -3.41 -1.31 19.32
N HIS A 128 -2.80 -2.15 20.15
CA HIS A 128 -1.58 -1.80 20.91
C HIS A 128 -0.33 -1.65 20.03
N GLN A 129 -0.37 -2.10 18.77
CA GLN A 129 0.69 -1.97 17.77
C GLN A 129 0.48 -0.77 16.83
N ALA A 130 -0.56 0.03 17.04
CA ALA A 130 -0.73 1.29 16.32
C ALA A 130 0.48 2.20 16.55
N ARG A 131 0.80 3.05 15.55
CA ARG A 131 1.96 3.94 15.56
C ARG A 131 1.96 4.84 16.79
N LYS A 132 3.02 4.77 17.61
CA LYS A 132 3.19 5.54 18.86
C LYS A 132 4.05 6.78 18.67
N GLU A 133 4.79 6.83 17.57
CA GLU A 133 5.64 7.95 17.20
C GLU A 133 4.79 9.21 17.01
N PRO A 134 5.26 10.38 17.48
CA PRO A 134 4.56 11.65 17.30
C PRO A 134 4.26 11.94 15.83
N ILE A 135 3.08 12.49 15.58
CA ILE A 135 2.71 13.02 14.27
C ILE A 135 3.06 14.51 14.26
N PRO A 136 3.92 14.99 13.34
CA PRO A 136 4.30 16.39 13.28
C PRO A 136 3.09 17.33 13.21
N GLY A 137 3.08 18.37 14.05
CA GLY A 137 1.99 19.35 14.10
C GLY A 137 0.72 18.86 14.80
N CYS A 138 0.72 17.69 15.44
CA CYS A 138 -0.43 17.14 16.18
C CYS A 138 -0.08 16.90 17.65
N THR A 139 -1.09 17.04 18.52
CA THR A 139 -1.00 16.70 19.95
C THR A 139 -1.31 15.22 20.23
N PHE A 140 -1.63 14.46 19.20
CA PHE A 140 -2.01 13.05 19.27
C PHE A 140 -1.08 12.18 18.42
N THR A 141 -1.07 10.89 18.73
CA THR A 141 -0.43 9.85 17.92
C THR A 141 -1.53 9.01 17.27
N PHE A 142 -1.17 8.15 16.30
CA PHE A 142 -2.17 7.21 15.77
C PHE A 142 -2.67 6.29 16.89
N HIS A 143 -1.76 5.84 17.76
CA HIS A 143 -2.10 5.00 18.90
C HIS A 143 -3.11 5.67 19.85
N SER A 144 -2.91 6.93 20.24
CA SER A 144 -3.86 7.60 21.15
C SER A 144 -5.23 7.84 20.50
N VAL A 145 -5.29 8.02 19.18
CA VAL A 145 -6.56 8.02 18.43
C VAL A 145 -7.26 6.66 18.52
N VAL A 146 -6.53 5.56 18.35
CA VAL A 146 -7.09 4.20 18.49
C VAL A 146 -7.60 3.94 19.91
N GLU A 147 -6.87 4.36 20.94
CA GLU A 147 -7.30 4.21 22.34
C GLU A 147 -8.64 4.92 22.60
N ARG A 148 -8.77 6.18 22.15
CA ARG A 148 -10.03 6.95 22.23
C ARG A 148 -11.16 6.25 21.48
N MET A 149 -10.90 5.68 20.30
CA MET A 149 -11.90 4.89 19.56
C MET A 149 -12.32 3.64 20.32
N GLN A 150 -11.39 2.93 20.97
CA GLN A 150 -11.70 1.74 21.76
C GLN A 150 -12.60 2.08 22.95
N GLU A 151 -12.38 3.20 23.63
CA GLU A 151 -13.26 3.67 24.70
C GLU A 151 -14.68 3.95 24.19
N LEU A 152 -14.82 4.69 23.09
CA LEU A 152 -16.11 5.01 22.50
C LEU A 152 -16.82 3.78 21.91
N SER A 153 -16.07 2.75 21.50
CA SER A 153 -16.65 1.50 20.99
C SER A 153 -17.44 0.73 22.05
N LYS A 154 -17.08 0.86 23.33
CA LYS A 154 -17.84 0.29 24.46
C LYS A 154 -19.26 0.87 24.53
N MET A 155 -19.44 2.10 24.06
CA MET A 155 -20.74 2.79 23.99
C MET A 155 -21.34 2.78 22.58
N GLN A 156 -20.80 2.01 21.64
CA GLN A 156 -21.23 1.96 20.24
C GLN A 156 -21.21 3.34 19.53
N LYS A 157 -20.30 4.24 19.95
CA LYS A 157 -20.10 5.57 19.34
C LYS A 157 -18.95 5.60 18.33
N ALA A 158 -18.12 4.56 18.29
CA ALA A 158 -17.05 4.37 17.33
C ALA A 158 -16.85 2.86 17.07
N PHE A 159 -16.27 2.50 15.93
CA PHE A 159 -16.05 1.09 15.58
C PHE A 159 -14.60 0.86 15.15
N LEU A 160 -13.95 -0.10 15.78
CA LEU A 160 -12.63 -0.58 15.36
C LEU A 160 -12.79 -1.99 14.76
N ILE A 161 -12.52 -2.12 13.47
CA ILE A 161 -12.57 -3.39 12.73
C ILE A 161 -11.13 -3.76 12.38
N ASN A 162 -10.49 -4.54 13.27
CA ASN A 162 -9.08 -4.87 13.14
C ASN A 162 -8.75 -6.37 13.30
N PRO A 163 -9.28 -7.26 12.45
CA PRO A 163 -8.93 -8.67 12.50
C PRO A 163 -7.44 -8.86 12.20
N ALA A 164 -6.76 -9.67 13.01
CA ALA A 164 -5.35 -10.00 12.79
C ALA A 164 -5.21 -10.94 11.58
N LEU A 165 -4.62 -10.43 10.49
CA LEU A 165 -4.40 -11.22 9.27
C LEU A 165 -3.08 -12.01 9.31
N GLY A 166 -2.15 -11.64 10.21
CA GLY A 166 -0.76 -12.08 10.17
C GLY A 166 0.05 -11.34 9.08
N PRO A 167 1.38 -11.56 9.01
CA PRO A 167 2.27 -10.82 8.11
C PRO A 167 1.95 -11.06 6.64
N GLU A 168 2.33 -10.10 5.80
CA GLU A 168 2.28 -10.22 4.34
C GLU A 168 3.35 -11.20 3.84
N ALA A 169 3.09 -11.86 2.71
CA ALA A 169 4.07 -12.75 2.06
C ALA A 169 5.33 -11.96 1.65
N ILE A 170 5.14 -10.73 1.15
CA ILE A 170 6.20 -9.74 1.00
C ILE A 170 6.04 -8.70 2.10
N SER A 171 7.02 -8.62 3.00
CA SER A 171 6.93 -7.84 4.23
C SER A 171 6.56 -6.38 3.97
N GLY A 172 5.42 -5.96 4.53
CA GLY A 172 4.93 -4.59 4.42
C GLY A 172 4.16 -4.24 3.14
N SER A 173 3.96 -5.19 2.23
CA SER A 173 3.14 -5.01 1.02
C SER A 173 1.63 -5.07 1.33
N SER A 174 1.12 -4.05 2.03
CA SER A 174 -0.28 -3.99 2.48
C SER A 174 -1.31 -4.02 1.35
N ARG A 175 -0.88 -3.81 0.09
CA ARG A 175 -1.72 -3.95 -1.10
C ARG A 175 -2.24 -5.38 -1.28
N MET A 176 -1.55 -6.38 -0.73
CA MET A 176 -1.86 -7.81 -0.84
C MET A 176 -2.96 -8.23 0.14
N LYS A 177 -2.65 -8.89 1.27
CA LYS A 177 -3.66 -9.40 2.20
C LYS A 177 -4.49 -8.27 2.80
N GLY A 178 -3.84 -7.18 3.24
CA GLY A 178 -4.54 -6.02 3.80
C GLY A 178 -5.55 -5.40 2.83
N GLY A 179 -5.15 -5.17 1.58
CA GLY A 179 -6.04 -4.67 0.53
C GLY A 179 -7.18 -5.63 0.20
N SER A 180 -6.88 -6.92 0.07
CA SER A 180 -7.90 -7.95 -0.20
C SER A 180 -8.91 -8.07 0.95
N ALA A 181 -8.45 -8.08 2.20
CA ALA A 181 -9.31 -8.11 3.37
C ALA A 181 -10.16 -6.83 3.49
N THR A 182 -9.60 -5.67 3.18
CA THR A 182 -10.34 -4.39 3.14
C THR A 182 -11.49 -4.48 2.14
N LYS A 183 -11.22 -4.96 0.91
CA LYS A 183 -12.25 -5.15 -0.13
C LYS A 183 -13.36 -6.08 0.38
N ILE A 184 -13.00 -7.26 0.89
CA ILE A 184 -13.95 -8.24 1.41
C ILE A 184 -14.82 -7.64 2.52
N LEU A 185 -14.21 -7.00 3.51
CA LEU A 185 -14.92 -6.41 4.65
C LEU A 185 -15.92 -5.34 4.19
N LEU A 186 -15.47 -4.40 3.37
CA LEU A 186 -16.32 -3.33 2.87
C LEU A 186 -17.48 -3.87 2.03
N GLU A 187 -17.22 -4.79 1.11
CA GLU A 187 -18.29 -5.33 0.26
C GLU A 187 -19.32 -6.15 1.04
N VAL A 188 -18.88 -6.91 2.05
CA VAL A 188 -19.79 -7.62 2.94
C VAL A 188 -20.65 -6.62 3.71
N VAL A 189 -20.05 -5.58 4.28
CA VAL A 189 -20.76 -4.55 5.07
C VAL A 189 -21.75 -3.78 4.20
N PHE A 190 -21.33 -3.28 3.03
CA PHE A 190 -22.19 -2.50 2.14
C PHE A 190 -23.29 -3.36 1.52
N SER A 191 -22.98 -4.60 1.13
CA SER A 191 -24.01 -5.54 0.64
C SER A 191 -25.02 -5.89 1.74
N ALA A 192 -24.57 -6.05 2.99
CA ALA A 192 -25.43 -6.29 4.14
C ALA A 192 -26.35 -5.09 4.44
N ALA A 193 -25.78 -3.89 4.46
CA ALA A 193 -26.52 -2.65 4.68
C ALA A 193 -27.59 -2.44 3.61
N HIS A 194 -27.24 -2.68 2.35
CA HIS A 194 -28.19 -2.59 1.24
C HIS A 194 -29.32 -3.63 1.36
N ALA A 195 -28.99 -4.89 1.65
CA ALA A 195 -29.98 -5.96 1.79
C ALA A 195 -30.93 -5.73 2.97
N ALA A 196 -30.42 -5.22 4.09
CA ALA A 196 -31.22 -4.88 5.27
C ALA A 196 -32.25 -3.79 4.96
N ASN A 197 -31.85 -2.78 4.17
CA ASN A 197 -32.73 -1.71 3.73
C ASN A 197 -33.83 -2.21 2.78
N SER A 198 -33.49 -3.12 1.85
CA SER A 198 -34.43 -3.58 0.81
C SER A 198 -35.39 -4.68 1.24
N SER A 199 -34.99 -5.58 2.15
CA SER A 199 -35.73 -6.84 2.37
C SER A 199 -36.25 -7.11 3.79
N ARG A 200 -35.86 -6.32 4.82
CA ARG A 200 -36.14 -6.61 6.25
C ARG A 200 -35.74 -8.04 6.72
N THR A 201 -34.98 -8.79 5.91
CA THR A 201 -34.56 -10.17 6.18
C THR A 201 -33.23 -10.20 6.94
N PRO A 202 -32.98 -11.17 7.83
CA PRO A 202 -31.71 -11.30 8.53
C PRO A 202 -30.50 -11.33 7.58
N ILE A 203 -29.43 -10.65 8.01
CA ILE A 203 -28.27 -10.29 7.19
C ILE A 203 -27.59 -11.53 6.58
N LEU A 204 -27.55 -11.60 5.24
CA LEU A 204 -26.95 -12.68 4.45
C LEU A 204 -25.39 -12.57 4.37
N TYR A 205 -24.73 -12.09 5.42
CA TYR A 205 -23.26 -11.90 5.43
C TYR A 205 -22.52 -13.24 5.29
N LYS A 206 -23.06 -14.31 5.87
CA LYS A 206 -22.46 -15.66 5.81
C LYS A 206 -22.36 -16.18 4.38
N TYR A 207 -23.37 -15.94 3.54
CA TYR A 207 -23.34 -16.34 2.13
C TYR A 207 -22.26 -15.57 1.37
N ARG A 208 -22.21 -14.24 1.53
CA ARG A 208 -21.19 -13.40 0.90
C ARG A 208 -19.78 -13.82 1.31
N MET A 209 -19.54 -14.06 2.60
CA MET A 209 -18.25 -14.57 3.09
C MET A 209 -17.90 -15.93 2.46
N LYS A 210 -18.87 -16.85 2.33
CA LYS A 210 -18.67 -18.13 1.65
C LYS A 210 -18.31 -17.94 0.16
N SER A 211 -18.94 -16.99 -0.53
CA SER A 211 -18.59 -16.67 -1.93
C SER A 211 -17.16 -16.17 -2.09
N TYR A 212 -16.62 -15.39 -1.14
CA TYR A 212 -15.20 -14.99 -1.20
C TYR A 212 -14.24 -16.15 -0.97
N LYS A 213 -14.61 -17.10 -0.10
CA LYS A 213 -13.84 -18.35 0.03
C LYS A 213 -13.84 -19.14 -1.28
N GLN A 214 -14.99 -19.26 -1.93
CA GLN A 214 -15.08 -19.90 -3.25
C GLN A 214 -14.26 -19.15 -4.31
N ALA A 215 -14.27 -17.82 -4.31
CA ALA A 215 -13.45 -17.02 -5.21
C ALA A 215 -11.95 -17.29 -5.02
N LEU A 216 -11.50 -17.48 -3.77
CA LEU A 216 -10.13 -17.89 -3.47
C LEU A 216 -9.82 -19.27 -4.07
N ASP A 217 -10.67 -20.25 -3.78
CA ASP A 217 -10.50 -21.64 -4.23
C ASP A 217 -10.47 -21.71 -5.77
N VAL A 218 -11.39 -21.03 -6.44
CA VAL A 218 -11.46 -20.95 -7.91
C VAL A 218 -10.23 -20.26 -8.49
N THR A 219 -9.80 -19.13 -7.92
CA THR A 219 -8.63 -18.40 -8.43
C THR A 219 -7.38 -19.28 -8.37
N TYR A 220 -7.11 -19.90 -7.22
CA TYR A 220 -5.89 -20.68 -7.03
C TYR A 220 -5.98 -22.11 -7.58
N SER A 221 -7.15 -22.58 -8.02
CA SER A 221 -7.25 -23.75 -8.89
C SER A 221 -6.51 -23.55 -10.23
N GLN A 222 -6.27 -22.29 -10.63
CA GLN A 222 -5.54 -21.92 -11.83
C GLN A 222 -4.07 -21.58 -11.55
N ALA A 223 -3.48 -22.12 -10.48
CA ALA A 223 -2.12 -21.79 -10.04
C ALA A 223 -1.06 -21.95 -11.14
N GLU A 224 -1.16 -22.98 -11.98
CA GLU A 224 -0.23 -23.20 -13.10
C GLU A 224 -0.31 -22.08 -14.14
N GLY A 225 -1.52 -21.63 -14.48
CA GLY A 225 -1.73 -20.50 -15.38
C GLY A 225 -1.22 -19.19 -14.78
N ILE A 226 -1.45 -18.96 -13.48
CA ILE A 226 -0.91 -17.79 -12.77
C ILE A 226 0.62 -17.81 -12.77
N ALA A 227 1.25 -18.98 -12.53
CA ALA A 227 2.70 -19.14 -12.58
C ALA A 227 3.26 -18.83 -13.97
N ALA A 228 2.64 -19.34 -15.04
CA ALA A 228 3.03 -19.02 -16.41
C ALA A 228 2.93 -17.51 -16.71
N LEU A 229 1.88 -16.82 -16.22
CA LEU A 229 1.76 -15.37 -16.35
C LEU A 229 2.82 -14.62 -15.54
N MET A 230 3.16 -15.10 -14.34
CA MET A 230 4.24 -14.53 -13.52
C MET A 230 5.60 -14.64 -14.22
N GLU A 231 5.90 -15.79 -14.81
CA GLU A 231 7.14 -16.03 -15.56
C GLU A 231 7.21 -15.16 -16.83
N ALA A 232 6.14 -15.09 -17.61
CA ALA A 232 6.07 -14.24 -18.81
C ALA A 232 6.27 -12.76 -18.46
N ALA A 233 5.59 -12.27 -17.43
CA ALA A 233 5.75 -10.91 -16.94
C ALA A 233 7.18 -10.67 -16.41
N GLY A 234 7.74 -11.64 -15.67
CA GLY A 234 9.10 -11.59 -15.15
C GLY A 234 10.16 -11.48 -16.26
N HIS A 235 10.08 -12.32 -17.29
CA HIS A 235 10.98 -12.28 -18.43
C HIS A 235 10.88 -10.96 -19.21
N SER A 236 9.67 -10.42 -19.37
CA SER A 236 9.46 -9.11 -19.98
C SER A 236 10.21 -8.03 -19.20
N LEU A 237 9.98 -7.93 -17.88
CA LEU A 237 10.62 -6.94 -17.03
C LEU A 237 12.15 -7.11 -16.95
N GLN A 238 12.66 -8.34 -16.96
CA GLN A 238 14.11 -8.63 -16.98
C GLN A 238 14.78 -8.15 -18.26
N CYS A 239 14.06 -8.16 -19.39
CA CYS A 239 14.54 -7.63 -20.66
C CYS A 239 14.43 -6.10 -20.77
N GLY A 240 14.02 -5.39 -19.70
CA GLY A 240 13.74 -3.96 -19.72
C GLY A 240 12.50 -3.61 -20.56
N ARG A 241 11.55 -4.54 -20.65
CA ARG A 241 10.29 -4.42 -21.40
C ARG A 241 9.11 -4.29 -20.46
N ARG A 242 7.92 -4.06 -21.01
CA ARG A 242 6.73 -3.64 -20.25
C ARG A 242 5.66 -4.71 -20.15
N VAL A 243 4.84 -4.60 -19.09
CA VAL A 243 3.59 -5.34 -18.92
C VAL A 243 2.41 -4.36 -18.97
N CYS A 244 1.44 -4.58 -19.84
CA CYS A 244 0.26 -3.73 -19.99
C CYS A 244 -1.01 -4.51 -19.66
N TYR A 245 -1.87 -3.94 -18.81
CA TYR A 245 -3.19 -4.46 -18.49
C TYR A 245 -4.25 -3.67 -19.28
N LEU A 246 -4.98 -4.33 -20.18
CA LEU A 246 -6.14 -3.75 -20.85
C LEU A 246 -7.40 -4.32 -20.22
N GLY A 247 -8.21 -3.49 -19.57
CA GLY A 247 -9.35 -3.97 -18.81
C GLY A 247 -10.66 -3.26 -19.07
N TRP A 248 -11.75 -3.97 -18.82
CA TRP A 248 -13.11 -3.49 -18.97
C TRP A 248 -13.81 -3.32 -17.63
N GLY A 249 -14.54 -2.22 -17.47
CA GLY A 249 -15.29 -1.90 -16.26
C GLY A 249 -14.43 -1.92 -14.99
N SER A 250 -14.92 -2.55 -13.93
CA SER A 250 -14.20 -2.62 -12.65
C SER A 250 -12.91 -3.43 -12.71
N LEU A 251 -12.74 -4.33 -13.68
CA LEU A 251 -11.50 -5.09 -13.84
C LEU A 251 -10.36 -4.20 -14.37
N GLY A 252 -10.66 -3.25 -15.25
CA GLY A 252 -9.68 -2.24 -15.69
C GLY A 252 -9.24 -1.33 -14.56
N LEU A 253 -10.17 -0.93 -13.68
CA LEU A 253 -9.81 -0.19 -12.47
C LEU A 253 -8.89 -1.00 -11.54
N LEU A 254 -9.11 -2.30 -11.36
CA LEU A 254 -8.19 -3.14 -10.59
C LEU A 254 -6.80 -3.24 -11.24
N GLY A 255 -6.73 -3.27 -12.58
CA GLY A 255 -5.49 -3.16 -13.34
C GLY A 255 -4.72 -1.88 -13.01
N LEU A 256 -5.41 -0.74 -13.03
CA LEU A 256 -4.83 0.57 -12.67
C LEU A 256 -4.33 0.57 -11.21
N ILE A 257 -5.11 0.01 -10.27
CA ILE A 257 -4.74 -0.07 -8.86
C ILE A 257 -3.47 -0.92 -8.68
N ASP A 258 -3.39 -2.09 -9.31
CA ASP A 258 -2.22 -2.96 -9.19
C ASP A 258 -0.96 -2.30 -9.78
N ALA A 259 -1.06 -1.72 -10.98
CA ALA A 259 0.03 -1.02 -11.65
C ALA A 259 0.58 0.15 -10.80
N SER A 260 -0.30 0.97 -10.23
CA SER A 260 0.07 2.15 -9.44
C SER A 260 0.93 1.85 -8.20
N GLU A 261 0.89 0.61 -7.71
CA GLU A 261 1.63 0.15 -6.54
C GLU A 261 3.02 -0.40 -6.87
N CYS A 262 3.33 -0.66 -8.14
CA CYS A 262 4.62 -1.23 -8.53
C CYS A 262 5.77 -0.27 -8.25
N LYS A 263 5.59 1.03 -8.53
CA LYS A 263 6.59 2.08 -8.28
C LYS A 263 7.01 2.17 -6.81
N PRO A 264 6.12 2.42 -5.83
CA PRO A 264 6.54 2.55 -4.43
C PRO A 264 7.04 1.23 -3.83
N THR A 265 6.50 0.09 -4.29
CA THR A 265 6.81 -1.24 -3.74
C THR A 265 8.15 -1.78 -4.21
N PHE A 266 8.48 -1.60 -5.50
CA PHE A 266 9.61 -2.27 -6.15
C PHE A 266 10.61 -1.30 -6.81
N GLY A 267 10.44 0.01 -6.63
CA GLY A 267 11.27 1.00 -7.32
C GLY A 267 11.16 0.85 -8.84
N ALA A 268 9.95 0.50 -9.29
CA ALA A 268 9.64 0.28 -10.69
C ALA A 268 9.50 1.62 -11.43
N ASP A 269 9.86 1.62 -12.71
CA ASP A 269 9.47 2.72 -13.58
C ASP A 269 7.94 2.68 -13.82
N TYR A 270 7.33 3.83 -14.11
CA TYR A 270 5.89 3.85 -14.38
C TYR A 270 5.52 3.13 -15.70
N GLU A 271 6.48 2.94 -16.61
CA GLU A 271 6.31 2.14 -17.82
C GLU A 271 6.44 0.64 -17.59
N ASP A 272 7.07 0.19 -16.49
CA ASP A 272 7.30 -1.25 -16.24
C ASP A 272 5.98 -2.03 -16.25
N ILE A 273 4.97 -1.52 -15.52
CA ILE A 273 3.61 -2.06 -15.51
C ILE A 273 2.61 -0.92 -15.62
N ARG A 274 1.76 -0.96 -16.66
CA ARG A 274 0.71 0.04 -16.90
C ARG A 274 -0.66 -0.60 -16.99
N GLY A 275 -1.68 0.08 -16.45
CA GLY A 275 -3.08 -0.28 -16.62
C GLY A 275 -3.79 0.67 -17.58
N PHE A 276 -4.76 0.15 -18.31
CA PHE A 276 -5.66 0.89 -19.18
C PHE A 276 -7.09 0.39 -19.02
N VAL A 277 -8.05 1.29 -19.16
CA VAL A 277 -9.47 1.02 -18.96
C VAL A 277 -10.30 1.49 -20.14
N SER A 278 -11.22 0.64 -20.59
CA SER A 278 -12.23 1.01 -21.57
C SER A 278 -13.12 2.14 -21.03
N GLY A 279 -13.35 3.18 -21.83
CA GLY A 279 -14.17 4.35 -21.46
C GLY A 279 -13.45 5.41 -20.60
N GLY A 280 -12.21 5.15 -20.14
CA GLY A 280 -11.36 6.15 -19.50
C GLY A 280 -11.94 6.82 -18.25
N TYR A 281 -11.52 8.07 -18.01
CA TYR A 281 -11.98 8.88 -16.87
C TYR A 281 -13.51 9.03 -16.80
N LYS A 282 -14.19 9.06 -17.96
CA LYS A 282 -15.64 9.14 -18.02
C LYS A 282 -16.31 7.91 -17.39
N GLU A 283 -15.81 6.72 -17.67
CA GLU A 283 -16.32 5.47 -17.07
C GLU A 283 -15.97 5.38 -15.58
N LEU A 284 -14.77 5.83 -15.21
CA LEU A 284 -14.31 5.82 -13.83
C LEU A 284 -15.09 6.78 -12.92
N GLY A 285 -15.47 7.95 -13.43
CA GLY A 285 -16.29 8.92 -12.72
C GLY A 285 -15.61 9.49 -11.47
N ASN A 286 -14.29 9.69 -11.52
CA ASN A 286 -13.54 10.38 -10.48
C ASN A 286 -13.92 11.88 -10.45
N LYS A 287 -13.73 12.53 -9.30
CA LYS A 287 -14.24 13.88 -8.99
C LYS A 287 -13.60 14.99 -9.81
N GLU A 288 -12.31 14.88 -10.09
CA GLU A 288 -11.50 15.88 -10.79
C GLU A 288 -11.57 15.73 -12.32
N GLY A 289 -12.32 14.73 -12.82
CA GLY A 289 -12.52 14.51 -14.24
C GLY A 289 -11.30 13.93 -14.95
N ASP A 290 -11.09 14.35 -16.20
CA ASP A 290 -10.02 13.86 -17.05
C ASP A 290 -8.66 14.43 -16.61
N LEU A 291 -7.71 13.54 -16.32
CA LEU A 291 -6.36 13.88 -15.88
C LEU A 291 -5.29 13.66 -16.96
N ASN A 292 -5.66 13.32 -18.20
CA ASN A 292 -4.70 12.97 -19.26
C ASN A 292 -3.67 14.09 -19.52
N LEU A 293 -4.06 15.36 -19.37
CA LEU A 293 -3.18 16.52 -19.53
C LEU A 293 -2.11 16.67 -18.42
N MET A 294 -2.17 15.88 -17.35
CA MET A 294 -1.20 15.96 -16.25
C MET A 294 0.12 15.24 -16.54
N GLY A 295 0.20 14.41 -17.59
CA GLY A 295 1.40 13.66 -17.93
C GLY A 295 1.08 12.34 -18.62
N CYS A 296 2.08 11.76 -19.28
CA CYS A 296 1.95 10.50 -20.02
C CYS A 296 1.53 9.31 -19.15
N GLU A 297 1.80 9.35 -17.83
CA GLU A 297 1.34 8.35 -16.87
C GLU A 297 -0.18 8.38 -16.64
N PHE A 298 -0.85 9.48 -17.03
CA PHE A 298 -2.30 9.65 -16.92
C PHE A 298 -3.06 9.31 -18.22
N GLY A 299 -2.35 8.90 -19.28
CA GLY A 299 -2.96 8.25 -20.45
C GLY A 299 -3.39 6.83 -20.10
N ILE A 300 -4.63 6.67 -19.64
CA ILE A 300 -5.16 5.40 -19.10
C ILE A 300 -6.28 4.80 -19.95
N THR A 301 -6.62 5.41 -21.08
CA THR A 301 -7.67 4.89 -21.97
C THR A 301 -7.12 3.82 -22.90
N HIS A 302 -8.01 2.99 -23.46
CA HIS A 302 -7.60 2.07 -24.53
C HIS A 302 -7.07 2.82 -25.76
N ASP A 303 -7.59 4.03 -26.06
CA ASP A 303 -7.07 4.84 -27.16
C ASP A 303 -5.64 5.33 -26.87
N ASP A 304 -5.32 5.69 -25.63
CA ASP A 304 -3.94 6.02 -25.23
C ASP A 304 -3.01 4.81 -25.45
N PHE A 305 -3.47 3.60 -25.11
CA PHE A 305 -2.71 2.38 -25.40
C PHE A 305 -2.52 2.18 -26.90
N LEU A 306 -3.60 2.23 -27.70
CA LEU A 306 -3.55 1.98 -29.13
C LEU A 306 -2.67 2.99 -29.87
N ASN A 307 -2.70 4.26 -29.47
CA ASN A 307 -2.01 5.34 -30.15
C ASN A 307 -0.56 5.51 -29.69
N SER A 308 -0.29 5.30 -28.39
CA SER A 308 1.00 5.67 -27.79
C SER A 308 1.85 4.47 -27.35
N VAL A 309 1.22 3.33 -27.05
CA VAL A 309 1.91 2.17 -26.47
C VAL A 309 2.05 1.04 -27.49
N LEU A 310 0.94 0.66 -28.15
CA LEU A 310 0.89 -0.43 -29.13
C LEU A 310 1.95 -0.29 -30.24
N PRO A 311 2.21 0.89 -30.84
CA PRO A 311 3.23 1.02 -31.88
C PRO A 311 4.66 0.77 -31.41
N CYS A 312 4.89 0.81 -30.09
CA CYS A 312 6.20 0.66 -29.46
C CYS A 312 6.40 -0.74 -28.85
N LEU A 313 5.41 -1.64 -28.96
CA LEU A 313 5.50 -3.01 -28.43
C LEU A 313 6.41 -3.89 -29.30
N THR A 314 7.06 -4.83 -28.64
CA THR A 314 7.91 -5.88 -29.19
C THR A 314 7.39 -7.26 -28.77
N ASP A 315 7.97 -8.31 -29.32
CA ASP A 315 7.70 -9.72 -28.95
C ASP A 315 8.10 -10.06 -27.50
N LYS A 316 8.79 -9.15 -26.81
CA LYS A 316 9.19 -9.29 -25.41
C LYS A 316 8.30 -8.53 -24.44
N ASP A 317 7.35 -7.74 -24.91
CA ASP A 317 6.36 -7.06 -24.07
C ASP A 317 5.17 -7.99 -23.80
N MET A 318 4.52 -7.82 -22.65
CA MET A 318 3.35 -8.61 -22.27
C MET A 318 2.09 -7.73 -22.24
N VAL A 319 1.01 -8.18 -22.89
CA VAL A 319 -0.31 -7.55 -22.80
C VAL A 319 -1.31 -8.53 -22.21
N LEU A 320 -1.94 -8.16 -21.10
CA LEU A 320 -2.95 -8.94 -20.40
C LEU A 320 -4.33 -8.31 -20.58
N LEU A 321 -5.28 -9.07 -21.12
CA LEU A 321 -6.66 -8.65 -21.30
C LEU A 321 -7.52 -9.06 -20.08
N LEU A 322 -8.19 -8.10 -19.46
CA LEU A 322 -8.99 -8.26 -18.25
C LEU A 322 -10.47 -8.00 -18.54
N TYR A 323 -11.21 -9.04 -18.89
CA TYR A 323 -12.63 -8.94 -19.22
C TYR A 323 -13.44 -10.08 -18.58
N SER A 324 -14.76 -9.92 -18.55
CA SER A 324 -15.69 -10.95 -18.09
C SER A 324 -16.88 -11.03 -19.03
N HIS A 325 -17.35 -12.24 -19.32
CA HIS A 325 -18.55 -12.48 -20.12
C HIS A 325 -19.84 -12.33 -19.29
N SER A 326 -19.77 -12.34 -17.95
CA SER A 326 -20.94 -12.25 -17.07
C SER A 326 -20.61 -11.85 -15.61
N GLY A 327 -21.25 -10.80 -15.09
CA GLY A 327 -21.48 -10.49 -13.66
C GLY A 327 -20.26 -10.20 -12.75
N ASN A 328 -20.47 -9.32 -11.74
CA ASN A 328 -19.47 -8.72 -10.83
C ASN A 328 -18.72 -9.69 -9.85
N GLN A 329 -18.62 -10.98 -10.10
CA GLN A 329 -18.06 -11.94 -9.12
C GLN A 329 -16.53 -12.16 -9.20
N TRP A 330 -15.85 -11.53 -10.17
CA TRP A 330 -14.45 -11.82 -10.48
C TRP A 330 -13.45 -10.80 -9.94
N GLU A 331 -13.91 -9.72 -9.33
CA GLU A 331 -13.04 -8.61 -8.90
C GLU A 331 -11.99 -9.02 -7.86
N LEU A 332 -12.37 -9.85 -6.86
CA LEU A 332 -11.37 -10.36 -5.91
C LEU A 332 -10.39 -11.30 -6.62
N SER A 333 -10.87 -12.15 -7.53
CA SER A 333 -10.01 -13.07 -8.29
C SER A 333 -8.99 -12.29 -9.14
N THR A 334 -9.44 -11.31 -9.92
CA THR A 334 -8.57 -10.43 -10.71
C THR A 334 -7.56 -9.72 -9.83
N LYS A 335 -7.97 -9.19 -8.67
CA LYS A 335 -7.05 -8.57 -7.72
C LYS A 335 -5.96 -9.55 -7.24
N LEU A 336 -6.34 -10.77 -6.86
CA LEU A 336 -5.39 -11.80 -6.40
C LEU A 336 -4.42 -12.21 -7.52
N LEU A 337 -4.94 -12.39 -8.74
CA LEU A 337 -4.13 -12.70 -9.92
C LEU A 337 -3.14 -11.58 -10.22
N LEU A 338 -3.60 -10.33 -10.33
CA LEU A 338 -2.73 -9.20 -10.65
C LEU A 338 -1.67 -8.99 -9.58
N ASN A 339 -2.04 -9.07 -8.29
CA ASN A 339 -1.06 -8.98 -7.20
C ASN A 339 -0.02 -10.10 -7.26
N ALA A 340 -0.40 -11.32 -7.64
CA ALA A 340 0.55 -12.42 -7.84
C ALA A 340 1.46 -12.17 -9.04
N VAL A 341 0.91 -11.77 -10.19
CA VAL A 341 1.65 -11.49 -11.43
C VAL A 341 2.63 -10.33 -11.23
N SER A 342 2.19 -9.17 -10.77
CA SER A 342 3.08 -8.01 -10.60
C SER A 342 4.13 -8.25 -9.52
N THR A 343 3.79 -8.91 -8.41
CA THR A 343 4.78 -9.25 -7.37
C THR A 343 5.79 -10.27 -7.88
N GLY A 344 5.32 -11.34 -8.52
CA GLY A 344 6.15 -12.37 -9.13
C GLY A 344 7.12 -11.79 -10.14
N ALA A 345 6.63 -10.97 -11.06
CA ALA A 345 7.43 -10.33 -12.09
C ALA A 345 8.59 -9.50 -11.50
N HIS A 346 8.33 -8.74 -10.43
CA HIS A 346 9.37 -7.97 -9.75
C HIS A 346 10.32 -8.82 -8.89
N ILE A 347 9.87 -9.99 -8.40
CA ILE A 347 10.76 -11.01 -7.83
C ILE A 347 11.72 -11.54 -8.90
N PHE A 348 11.24 -11.83 -10.12
CA PHE A 348 12.08 -12.20 -11.26
C PHE A 348 13.06 -11.06 -11.62
N LYS A 349 12.61 -9.80 -11.62
CA LYS A 349 13.46 -8.60 -11.82
C LYS A 349 14.48 -8.37 -10.68
N GLY A 350 14.44 -9.16 -9.61
CA GLY A 350 15.40 -9.08 -8.50
C GLY A 350 15.18 -7.92 -7.54
N LYS A 351 13.95 -7.42 -7.42
CA LYS A 351 13.58 -6.30 -6.54
C LYS A 351 13.26 -6.74 -5.09
N VAL A 352 13.26 -8.06 -4.85
CA VAL A 352 12.90 -8.69 -3.57
C VAL A 352 13.98 -9.69 -3.19
N TYR A 353 14.50 -9.62 -1.96
CA TYR A 353 15.39 -10.61 -1.36
C TYR A 353 14.68 -11.33 -0.22
N GLN A 354 14.68 -12.67 -0.24
CA GLN A 354 13.81 -13.48 0.62
C GLN A 354 12.34 -13.00 0.50
N ASN A 355 11.81 -12.36 1.54
CA ASN A 355 10.50 -11.72 1.57
C ASN A 355 10.56 -10.20 1.79
N TYR A 356 11.72 -9.57 1.63
CA TYR A 356 11.96 -8.15 1.83
C TYR A 356 12.05 -7.40 0.50
N MET A 357 11.34 -6.28 0.38
CA MET A 357 11.43 -5.36 -0.75
C MET A 357 12.73 -4.57 -0.65
N ILE A 358 13.79 -5.07 -1.27
CA ILE A 358 15.11 -4.45 -1.17
C ILE A 358 15.23 -3.18 -2.00
N ASP A 359 14.30 -2.91 -2.92
CA ASP A 359 14.31 -1.72 -3.78
C ASP A 359 13.04 -0.87 -3.63
N LEU A 360 12.48 -0.82 -2.42
CA LEU A 360 11.34 0.06 -2.11
C LEU A 360 11.74 1.54 -2.21
N GLN A 361 10.80 2.41 -2.59
CA GLN A 361 11.04 3.87 -2.59
C GLN A 361 10.76 4.47 -1.21
N VAL A 362 11.68 5.28 -0.70
CA VAL A 362 11.60 5.89 0.64
C VAL A 362 10.86 7.23 0.57
N THR A 363 9.57 7.20 0.25
CA THR A 363 8.79 8.41 -0.12
C THR A 363 7.88 8.94 0.99
N ASN A 364 7.82 8.28 2.14
CA ASN A 364 7.10 8.74 3.33
C ASN A 364 7.71 8.18 4.62
N SER A 365 7.26 8.66 5.76
CA SER A 365 7.78 8.29 7.08
C SER A 365 7.71 6.78 7.35
N LYS A 366 6.60 6.14 6.96
CA LYS A 366 6.39 4.70 7.06
C LYS A 366 7.44 3.90 6.28
N LEU A 367 7.75 4.32 5.05
CA LEU A 367 8.72 3.65 4.18
C LEU A 367 10.17 3.93 4.61
N TYR A 368 10.44 5.11 5.20
CA TYR A 368 11.73 5.40 5.83
C TYR A 368 12.04 4.46 6.99
N HIS A 369 11.13 4.36 7.97
CA HIS A 369 11.32 3.45 9.10
C HIS A 369 11.38 1.98 8.65
N ARG A 370 10.66 1.62 7.58
CA ARG A 370 10.75 0.28 6.99
C ARG A 370 12.12 0.01 6.38
N ALA A 371 12.69 0.96 5.64
CA ALA A 371 14.03 0.85 5.08
C ALA A 371 15.06 0.67 6.19
N THR A 372 15.03 1.50 7.24
CA THR A 372 15.92 1.38 8.40
C THR A 372 15.81 0.00 9.06
N ARG A 373 14.60 -0.49 9.32
CA ARG A 373 14.38 -1.83 9.90
C ARG A 373 14.86 -2.96 9.00
N LEU A 374 14.71 -2.83 7.69
CA LEU A 374 15.24 -3.79 6.71
C LEU A 374 16.77 -3.83 6.79
N LEU A 375 17.42 -2.67 6.81
CA LEU A 375 18.88 -2.57 6.95
C LEU A 375 19.35 -3.21 8.26
N GLN A 376 18.68 -2.95 9.39
CA GLN A 376 18.99 -3.58 10.67
C GLN A 376 18.85 -5.10 10.60
N THR A 377 17.75 -5.58 10.02
CA THR A 377 17.45 -7.01 9.93
C THR A 377 18.50 -7.75 9.11
N LEU A 378 18.90 -7.20 7.96
CA LEU A 378 19.82 -7.86 7.04
C LEU A 378 21.30 -7.70 7.42
N SER A 379 21.67 -6.61 8.09
CA SER A 379 23.06 -6.34 8.48
C SER A 379 23.41 -6.72 9.92
N GLY A 380 22.41 -6.80 10.80
CA GLY A 380 22.58 -6.95 12.25
C GLY A 380 23.19 -5.72 12.94
N ARG A 381 23.15 -4.54 12.30
CA ARG A 381 23.71 -3.28 12.83
C ARG A 381 22.70 -2.51 13.66
N SER A 382 23.18 -1.53 14.44
CA SER A 382 22.31 -0.67 15.24
C SER A 382 21.44 0.25 14.37
N GLU A 383 20.35 0.76 14.94
CA GLU A 383 19.45 1.70 14.24
C GLU A 383 20.22 2.92 13.73
N SER A 384 21.05 3.53 14.58
CA SER A 384 21.87 4.69 14.23
C SER A 384 22.81 4.42 13.05
N GLN A 385 23.45 3.24 13.00
CA GLN A 385 24.32 2.87 11.87
C GLN A 385 23.54 2.65 10.58
N CYS A 386 22.34 2.08 10.68
CA CYS A 386 21.46 1.85 9.53
C CYS A 386 20.90 3.17 9.00
N GLU A 387 20.51 4.07 9.89
CA GLU A 387 20.05 5.41 9.54
C GLU A 387 21.16 6.24 8.90
N GLU A 388 22.37 6.22 9.45
CA GLU A 388 23.53 6.88 8.85
C GLU A 388 23.79 6.37 7.42
N ALA A 389 23.80 5.05 7.22
CA ALA A 389 23.97 4.45 5.89
C ALA A 389 22.84 4.81 4.92
N LEU A 390 21.60 4.85 5.41
CA LEU A 390 20.43 5.25 4.63
C LEU A 390 20.56 6.71 4.18
N LEU A 391 20.90 7.63 5.09
CA LEU A 391 21.09 9.05 4.76
C LEU A 391 22.24 9.26 3.77
N LYS A 392 23.36 8.54 3.92
CA LYS A 392 24.47 8.56 2.95
C LYS A 392 24.01 8.17 1.54
N ALA A 393 23.17 7.14 1.44
CA ALA A 393 22.60 6.70 0.17
C ALA A 393 21.56 7.71 -0.39
N ILE A 394 20.73 8.30 0.47
CA ILE A 394 19.73 9.33 0.08
C ILE A 394 20.43 10.55 -0.51
N TYR A 395 21.44 11.06 0.18
CA TYR A 395 22.16 12.28 -0.22
C TYR A 395 23.32 12.02 -1.17
N GLN A 396 23.64 10.75 -1.45
CA GLN A 396 24.75 10.33 -2.32
C GLN A 396 26.11 10.87 -1.85
N VAL A 397 26.38 10.81 -0.53
CA VAL A 397 27.61 11.32 0.10
C VAL A 397 28.21 10.30 1.05
N ASP A 398 29.54 10.31 1.21
CA ASP A 398 30.24 9.44 2.16
C ASP A 398 30.31 10.01 3.58
N LYS A 399 30.13 11.34 3.71
CA LYS A 399 30.14 12.08 4.98
C LYS A 399 28.90 12.96 5.06
N LEU A 400 28.12 12.79 6.12
CA LEU A 400 26.93 13.60 6.38
C LEU A 400 27.33 14.92 7.05
N THR A 401 26.62 16.00 6.72
CA THR A 401 26.71 17.27 7.44
C THR A 401 25.77 17.26 8.65
N GLU A 402 25.99 18.16 9.60
CA GLU A 402 25.10 18.32 10.76
C GLU A 402 23.66 18.66 10.33
N ASP A 403 23.51 19.53 9.33
CA ASP A 403 22.20 19.87 8.75
C ASP A 403 21.49 18.63 8.17
N MET A 404 22.24 17.75 7.49
CA MET A 404 21.68 16.50 6.96
C MET A 404 21.26 15.51 8.04
N MET A 405 21.86 15.55 9.23
CA MET A 405 21.51 14.64 10.32
C MET A 405 20.36 15.17 11.19
N THR A 406 20.15 16.49 11.20
CA THR A 406 19.21 17.15 12.12
C THR A 406 17.96 17.69 11.43
N CYS A 407 17.92 17.73 10.09
CA CYS A 407 16.75 18.22 9.38
C CYS A 407 15.52 17.32 9.55
N HIS A 408 14.35 17.86 9.24
CA HIS A 408 13.09 17.15 9.41
C HIS A 408 13.00 15.92 8.48
N LEU A 409 12.40 14.82 8.97
CA LEU A 409 12.23 13.56 8.23
C LEU A 409 11.68 13.73 6.81
N LYS A 410 10.76 14.69 6.64
CA LYS A 410 10.17 15.05 5.33
C LYS A 410 11.25 15.44 4.31
N THR A 411 12.29 16.15 4.73
CA THR A 411 13.42 16.53 3.87
C THR A 411 14.16 15.30 3.36
N HIS A 412 14.35 14.29 4.20
CA HIS A 412 14.96 13.01 3.78
C HIS A 412 14.08 12.28 2.77
N THR A 413 12.77 12.18 3.02
CA THR A 413 11.86 11.47 2.12
C THR A 413 11.69 12.18 0.77
N ASP A 414 11.71 13.51 0.75
CA ASP A 414 11.66 14.31 -0.48
C ASP A 414 12.93 14.15 -1.32
N ALA A 415 14.10 14.08 -0.66
CA ALA A 415 15.37 13.79 -1.33
C ALA A 415 15.40 12.35 -1.85
N ALA A 416 14.99 11.39 -1.02
CA ALA A 416 14.98 9.97 -1.35
C ALA A 416 14.02 9.62 -2.50
N GLY A 417 12.89 10.32 -2.62
CA GLY A 417 11.93 10.13 -3.70
C GLY A 417 12.46 10.47 -5.10
N LYS A 418 13.61 11.17 -5.19
CA LYS A 418 14.34 11.45 -6.44
C LYS A 418 15.46 10.46 -6.70
N GLY A 419 15.84 9.67 -5.70
CA GLY A 419 16.91 8.69 -5.77
C GLY A 419 16.42 7.35 -6.29
N GLU A 420 17.30 6.65 -7.00
CA GLU A 420 17.08 5.26 -7.40
C GLU A 420 17.92 4.34 -6.51
N LYS A 421 17.39 3.14 -6.21
CA LYS A 421 18.16 2.09 -5.54
C LYS A 421 18.78 2.56 -4.21
N VAL A 422 18.07 3.41 -3.46
CA VAL A 422 18.51 3.97 -2.18
C VAL A 422 18.77 2.88 -1.14
N VAL A 423 17.81 2.00 -0.92
CA VAL A 423 17.90 0.91 0.07
C VAL A 423 19.00 -0.12 -0.23
N PRO A 424 19.13 -0.68 -1.46
CA PRO A 424 20.20 -1.62 -1.74
C PRO A 424 21.57 -0.94 -1.70
N LEU A 425 21.67 0.34 -2.07
CA LEU A 425 22.91 1.12 -1.95
C LEU A 425 23.34 1.27 -0.49
N ALA A 426 22.41 1.70 0.39
CA ALA A 426 22.64 1.79 1.82
C ALA A 426 23.06 0.44 2.42
N LEU A 427 22.39 -0.65 2.00
CA LEU A 427 22.71 -2.00 2.47
C LEU A 427 24.11 -2.42 2.06
N VAL A 428 24.52 -2.22 0.81
CA VAL A 428 25.86 -2.57 0.35
C VAL A 428 26.91 -1.76 1.09
N CYS A 429 26.75 -0.44 1.23
CA CYS A 429 27.65 0.40 2.03
C CYS A 429 27.80 -0.13 3.46
N LEU A 430 26.68 -0.52 4.09
CA LEU A 430 26.65 -1.01 5.46
C LEU A 430 27.33 -2.38 5.64
N LEU A 431 27.23 -3.26 4.64
CA LEU A 431 27.80 -4.60 4.67
C LEU A 431 29.30 -4.60 4.36
N THR A 432 29.75 -3.75 3.43
CA THR A 432 31.15 -3.75 2.95
C THR A 432 32.01 -2.67 3.60
N GLY A 433 31.41 -1.60 4.11
CA GLY A 433 32.11 -0.41 4.58
C GLY A 433 32.70 0.45 3.45
N CYS A 434 32.33 0.21 2.19
CA CYS A 434 32.82 0.98 1.05
C CYS A 434 32.12 2.34 0.90
N SER A 435 32.65 3.19 0.03
CA SER A 435 32.00 4.45 -0.36
C SER A 435 30.68 4.19 -1.10
N VAL A 436 29.82 5.21 -1.15
CA VAL A 436 28.57 5.19 -1.92
C VAL A 436 28.85 4.93 -3.40
N LYS A 437 29.92 5.52 -3.95
CA LYS A 437 30.32 5.32 -5.34
C LYS A 437 30.74 3.88 -5.61
N GLU A 438 31.51 3.27 -4.72
CA GLU A 438 31.91 1.86 -4.84
C GLU A 438 30.72 0.92 -4.68
N ALA A 439 29.81 1.20 -3.75
CA ALA A 439 28.59 0.42 -3.56
C ALA A 439 27.71 0.44 -4.82
N LYS A 440 27.57 1.60 -5.47
CA LYS A 440 26.89 1.73 -6.76
C LYS A 440 27.55 0.87 -7.83
N SER A 441 28.88 0.93 -7.95
CA SER A 441 29.62 0.07 -8.89
C SER A 441 29.42 -1.42 -8.60
N LEU A 442 29.37 -1.83 -7.33
CA LEU A 442 29.10 -3.23 -6.96
C LEU A 442 27.69 -3.67 -7.39
N LEU A 443 26.68 -2.82 -7.23
CA LEU A 443 25.32 -3.10 -7.68
C LEU A 443 25.22 -3.19 -9.21
N GLU A 444 25.99 -2.40 -9.95
CA GLU A 444 26.00 -2.37 -11.42
C GLU A 444 26.73 -3.58 -12.05
N ARG A 445 27.54 -4.32 -11.28
CA ARG A 445 28.24 -5.53 -11.79
C ARG A 445 27.31 -6.68 -12.13
N LYS A 446 26.08 -6.68 -11.60
CA LYS A 446 25.07 -7.71 -11.86
C LYS A 446 23.88 -7.05 -12.56
N ALA A 447 23.30 -7.75 -13.51
CA ALA A 447 22.05 -7.30 -14.15
C ALA A 447 20.89 -7.29 -13.14
N ILE A 448 20.90 -8.22 -12.18
CA ILE A 448 19.86 -8.41 -11.17
C ILE A 448 20.37 -7.88 -9.83
N ILE A 449 19.71 -6.84 -9.30
CA ILE A 449 20.10 -6.14 -8.06
C ILE A 449 20.20 -7.12 -6.88
N ARG A 450 19.24 -8.05 -6.75
CA ARG A 450 19.27 -9.10 -5.72
C ARG A 450 20.56 -9.88 -5.70
N GLU A 451 21.10 -10.27 -6.86
CA GLU A 451 22.32 -11.09 -6.93
C GLU A 451 23.53 -10.33 -6.38
N ALA A 452 23.63 -9.02 -6.65
CA ALA A 452 24.70 -8.19 -6.10
C ALA A 452 24.58 -8.06 -4.57
N VAL A 453 23.35 -7.90 -4.06
CA VAL A 453 23.07 -7.85 -2.61
C VAL A 453 23.40 -9.19 -1.94
N GLU A 454 23.01 -10.31 -2.55
CA GLU A 454 23.29 -11.67 -2.08
C GLU A 454 24.79 -11.93 -1.99
N GLU A 455 25.56 -11.54 -3.01
CA GLU A 455 27.01 -11.69 -3.01
C GLU A 455 27.66 -10.91 -1.85
N CYS A 456 27.17 -9.70 -1.56
CA CYS A 456 27.65 -8.90 -0.43
C CYS A 456 27.28 -9.51 0.92
N LEU A 457 26.06 -10.02 1.07
CA LEU A 457 25.61 -10.70 2.30
C LEU A 457 26.40 -11.98 2.58
N LEU A 458 26.68 -12.79 1.55
CA LEU A 458 27.48 -14.02 1.69
C LEU A 458 28.92 -13.72 2.13
N LYS A 459 29.55 -12.70 1.55
CA LYS A 459 30.89 -12.25 1.96
C LYS A 459 30.88 -11.71 3.38
N TYR A 460 29.89 -10.90 3.73
CA TYR A 460 29.75 -10.33 5.07
C TYR A 460 29.58 -11.42 6.14
N THR A 461 28.65 -12.35 5.95
CA THR A 461 28.42 -13.46 6.88
C THR A 461 29.64 -14.37 7.06
N SER A 462 30.35 -14.68 5.97
CA SER A 462 31.60 -15.43 6.02
C SER A 462 32.68 -14.70 6.83
N SER A 463 32.84 -13.39 6.60
CA SER A 463 33.81 -12.56 7.32
C SER A 463 33.48 -12.41 8.82
N LYS A 464 32.19 -12.35 9.16
CA LYS A 464 31.70 -12.28 10.54
C LYS A 464 31.94 -13.61 11.27
N GLY A 465 31.63 -14.73 10.64
CA GLY A 465 31.94 -16.06 11.17
C GLY A 465 33.42 -16.26 11.43
N LEU A 466 34.29 -15.86 10.49
CA LEU A 466 35.75 -15.88 10.67
C LEU A 466 36.24 -15.02 11.86
N LYS A 467 35.63 -13.86 12.11
CA LYS A 467 35.95 -13.01 13.27
C LYS A 467 35.51 -13.64 14.59
N GLU A 468 34.29 -14.18 14.65
CA GLU A 468 33.77 -14.85 15.85
C GLU A 468 34.59 -16.11 16.21
N THR A 469 35.05 -16.87 15.21
CA THR A 469 35.94 -18.02 15.44
C THR A 469 37.30 -17.59 15.99
N ARG A 470 37.91 -16.53 15.43
CA ARG A 470 39.19 -16.00 15.92
C ARG A 470 39.10 -15.43 17.33
N GLU A 471 38.04 -14.70 17.66
CA GLU A 471 37.81 -14.19 19.01
C GLU A 471 37.58 -15.32 20.02
N SER A 472 36.93 -16.42 19.60
CA SER A 472 36.78 -17.62 20.43
C SER A 472 38.11 -18.34 20.66
N GLU A 473 38.96 -18.47 19.63
CA GLU A 473 40.29 -19.06 19.73
C GLU A 473 41.23 -18.21 20.59
N ASP A 474 41.25 -16.89 20.40
CA ASP A 474 42.04 -15.95 21.22
C ASP A 474 41.59 -15.97 22.69
N LYS A 475 40.28 -16.10 22.95
CA LYS A 475 39.75 -16.26 24.31
C LYS A 475 40.21 -17.58 24.94
N LYS A 476 40.17 -18.69 24.20
CA LYS A 476 40.70 -19.99 24.67
C LYS A 476 42.20 -19.95 24.91
N LEU A 477 42.98 -19.28 24.07
CA LEU A 477 44.43 -19.10 24.24
C LEU A 477 44.76 -18.26 25.48
N ARG A 478 43.99 -17.20 25.76
CA ARG A 478 44.12 -16.38 26.98
C ARG A 478 43.75 -17.16 28.25
N GLU A 479 42.70 -17.98 28.20
CA GLU A 479 42.31 -18.84 29.32
C GLU A 479 43.32 -19.97 29.57
N ALA A 480 43.88 -20.56 28.51
CA ALA A 480 44.94 -21.58 28.61
C ALA A 480 46.26 -21.01 29.16
N GLY A 481 46.64 -19.79 28.76
CA GLY A 481 47.82 -19.09 29.29
C GLY A 481 47.72 -18.70 30.76
N SER A 482 46.49 -18.52 31.28
CA SER A 482 46.23 -18.21 32.69
C SER A 482 46.25 -19.45 33.61
N LEU A 483 46.27 -20.66 33.05
CA LEU A 483 46.37 -21.93 33.80
C LEU A 483 47.80 -22.48 33.88
N MET A 484 48.76 -21.83 33.21
CA MET A 484 50.20 -22.19 33.22
C MET A 484 51.08 -21.21 34.01
N MET A 485 50.48 -20.23 34.69
CA MET A 485 51.10 -19.46 35.79
C MET A 485 50.44 -19.88 37.10
#